data_AF-A0A6P3XXG0-F1
#
_entry.id   AF-A0A6P3XXG0-F1
#
_cell.length_a   1.000
_cell.length_b   1.000
_cell.length_c   1.000
_cell.angle_alpha   90.00
_cell.angle_beta   90.00
_cell.angle_gamma   90.00
#
_symmetry.space_group_name_H-M   'P 1'
#
loop_
_entity.id
_entity.type
_entity.pdbx_description
1 polymer ?
#
loop_
_entity_poly.entity_id
_entity_poly.type
_entity_poly.pdbx_seq_one_letter_code
_entity_poly.pdbx_strand_id
1 'polypeptide(L)'
;MFNLYQSLNKKDESDGQRGRESEVTGHDRFCQHRSGHSSSRRRRRAVNRRTQSATELNARAMMSARGSLRRGRSVSTEDDESEDDKGHQLANKLDNLAKLLFSRVSAARGYKDQGDIKNGRYTALNHGSKAGEDGVEYVEMEKRSRDRALSICRDYIEKTPRFALIKQLSNIGSRVDKYWFMVRDTSLKTDRLLTLVPLNRNCPLSVCPSTKDILNNLFLALQHPYICPVFTVDFVEYEDQTYIVLVQPINQGSLKDLIYSIERNCWNEDWSHKYASRGKGLTLPQVQRMGRQILEALIFLKERGFPTVTHLHSGNVVIQNGVARLAGLENTLLGFTSRIHPIVTSRLTQSSSIDIICFGHMLFEMCAGYELCTFRPSATQLSDIEIYPQVIRFLELIFAESDNHFASIEELLIHDLFRNIDLREMRCAAVTVFRPTLTPSIMSLLDGIKRQDAGKSWHKTRSISDVHLTRRF
;
A
#
# COMPACT_ATOMS: atom_id res chain seq x y z
N MET A 1 19.90 -30.57 -31.86
CA MET A 1 19.28 -31.90 -31.98
C MET A 1 20.22 -32.92 -31.35
N PHE A 2 19.87 -33.51 -30.20
CA PHE A 2 20.24 -34.87 -29.79
C PHE A 2 19.35 -35.23 -28.59
N ASN A 3 18.53 -36.27 -28.78
CA ASN A 3 17.57 -36.82 -27.84
C ASN A 3 18.26 -37.80 -26.89
N LEU A 4 17.86 -37.82 -25.61
CA LEU A 4 18.13 -38.94 -24.71
C LEU A 4 16.94 -39.14 -23.76
N TYR A 5 15.96 -39.90 -24.25
CA TYR A 5 15.07 -40.72 -23.43
C TYR A 5 14.75 -41.96 -24.24
N GLN A 6 15.27 -43.11 -23.82
CA GLN A 6 14.72 -44.41 -24.21
C GLN A 6 14.69 -45.34 -23.01
N SER A 7 13.52 -45.93 -22.90
CA SER A 7 12.98 -46.80 -21.87
C SER A 7 13.61 -48.19 -21.84
N LEU A 8 13.61 -48.80 -20.65
CA LEU A 8 13.66 -50.26 -20.50
C LEU A 8 12.34 -50.75 -19.88
N ASN A 9 11.57 -51.40 -20.74
CA ASN A 9 10.60 -52.49 -20.51
C ASN A 9 11.21 -53.62 -19.64
N LYS A 10 10.54 -54.58 -18.97
CA LYS A 10 9.28 -55.37 -19.10
C LYS A 10 9.16 -56.13 -17.74
N LYS A 11 8.01 -56.25 -17.07
CA LYS A 11 6.88 -57.19 -17.25
C LYS A 11 7.28 -58.69 -17.24
N ASP A 12 6.94 -59.40 -16.15
CA ASP A 12 6.67 -60.84 -16.12
C ASP A 12 5.27 -61.07 -15.52
N GLU A 13 4.51 -61.95 -16.17
CA GLU A 13 3.14 -62.39 -15.87
C GLU A 13 3.13 -63.83 -15.35
N SER A 14 2.14 -64.14 -14.49
CA SER A 14 1.50 -65.44 -14.13
C SER A 14 1.20 -65.40 -12.62
N ASP A 15 0.04 -65.70 -12.04
CA ASP A 15 -1.24 -66.34 -12.40
C ASP A 15 -2.31 -65.63 -11.53
N GLY A 16 -3.56 -65.39 -11.93
CA GLY A 16 -4.61 -66.41 -12.00
C GLY A 16 -5.67 -66.21 -10.89
N GLN A 17 -6.86 -65.74 -11.31
CA GLN A 17 -8.20 -65.92 -10.72
C GLN A 17 -8.75 -65.06 -9.54
N ARG A 18 -9.68 -64.17 -9.96
CA ARG A 18 -11.07 -63.97 -9.47
C ARG A 18 -11.34 -63.43 -8.06
N GLY A 19 -11.88 -62.22 -8.02
CA GLY A 19 -12.79 -61.72 -6.97
C GLY A 19 -13.14 -60.23 -7.10
N ARG A 20 -14.32 -59.91 -7.64
CA ARG A 20 -15.07 -58.65 -7.36
C ARG A 20 -15.36 -58.61 -5.84
N GLU A 21 -15.47 -57.52 -5.10
CA GLU A 21 -15.82 -56.12 -5.34
C GLU A 21 -15.43 -55.29 -4.08
N SER A 22 -15.38 -53.97 -4.27
CA SER A 22 -15.32 -52.81 -3.35
C SER A 22 -15.40 -53.02 -1.81
N GLU A 23 -14.53 -52.36 -1.03
CA GLU A 23 -14.93 -51.18 -0.22
C GLU A 23 -13.87 -50.69 0.81
N VAL A 24 -13.90 -49.35 1.00
CA VAL A 24 -13.38 -48.49 2.10
C VAL A 24 -11.88 -48.22 2.23
N THR A 25 -11.53 -46.96 1.92
CA THR A 25 -10.30 -46.27 2.33
C THR A 25 -10.26 -46.05 3.85
N GLY A 26 -9.15 -46.39 4.49
CA GLY A 26 -8.92 -46.32 5.94
C GLY A 26 -8.96 -44.92 6.57
N HIS A 27 -10.16 -44.37 6.72
CA HIS A 27 -10.54 -43.49 7.82
C HIS A 27 -11.57 -44.26 8.65
N ASP A 28 -11.16 -44.80 9.81
CA ASP A 28 -12.02 -45.04 10.98
C ASP A 28 -11.37 -46.03 11.94
N ARG A 29 -10.28 -45.61 12.59
CA ARG A 29 -9.85 -46.20 13.87
C ARG A 29 -9.13 -45.15 14.70
N PHE A 30 -9.87 -44.26 15.37
CA PHE A 30 -9.59 -43.83 16.75
C PHE A 30 -10.72 -42.93 17.30
N CYS A 31 -11.94 -43.48 17.36
CA CYS A 31 -12.98 -42.99 18.26
C CYS A 31 -13.37 -44.16 19.17
N GLN A 32 -12.85 -44.19 20.39
CA GLN A 32 -13.34 -45.08 21.43
C GLN A 32 -14.17 -44.27 22.43
N HIS A 33 -15.48 -44.53 22.41
CA HIS A 33 -16.38 -44.20 23.51
C HIS A 33 -16.12 -45.15 24.69
N ARG A 34 -16.03 -44.59 25.90
CA ARG A 34 -16.38 -45.31 27.13
C ARG A 34 -17.27 -44.44 28.03
N SER A 35 -18.18 -45.15 28.65
CA SER A 35 -19.41 -44.80 29.32
C SER A 35 -19.24 -44.47 30.81
N GLY A 36 -20.12 -43.60 31.33
CA GLY A 36 -20.88 -43.84 32.57
C GLY A 36 -20.29 -43.44 33.93
N HIS A 37 -20.89 -42.39 34.51
CA HIS A 37 -21.19 -42.16 35.94
C HIS A 37 -20.06 -42.10 37.01
N SER A 38 -19.91 -40.93 37.63
CA SER A 38 -20.11 -40.80 39.09
C SER A 38 -20.43 -39.35 39.50
N SER A 39 -21.42 -39.23 40.39
CA SER A 39 -21.91 -38.01 40.97
C SER A 39 -21.09 -37.60 42.20
N SER A 40 -20.74 -36.32 42.31
CA SER A 40 -20.42 -35.71 43.60
C SER A 40 -20.78 -34.21 43.57
N ARG A 41 -21.93 -33.92 44.16
CA ARG A 41 -22.32 -32.58 44.62
C ARG A 41 -21.41 -32.17 45.78
N ARG A 42 -20.84 -30.96 45.72
CA ARG A 42 -20.65 -30.14 46.94
C ARG A 42 -21.04 -28.69 46.68
N ARG A 43 -21.94 -28.22 47.56
CA ARG A 43 -22.59 -26.91 47.62
C ARG A 43 -21.72 -25.91 48.39
N ARG A 44 -21.83 -24.63 47.98
CA ARG A 44 -21.85 -23.38 48.76
C ARG A 44 -20.62 -22.99 49.60
N ARG A 45 -20.13 -21.75 49.34
CA ARG A 45 -20.36 -20.59 50.22
C ARG A 45 -20.07 -19.26 49.50
N ALA A 46 -20.92 -18.28 49.78
CA ALA A 46 -20.77 -16.86 49.50
C ALA A 46 -20.55 -16.14 50.83
N VAL A 47 -19.73 -15.07 50.88
CA VAL A 47 -19.76 -14.03 51.92
C VAL A 47 -19.34 -12.68 51.32
N ASN A 48 -20.09 -11.64 51.71
CA ASN A 48 -20.06 -10.23 51.33
C ASN A 48 -19.13 -9.35 52.19
N ARG A 49 -18.92 -8.10 51.69
CA ARG A 49 -18.82 -6.77 52.36
C ARG A 49 -17.49 -6.06 52.04
N ARG A 50 -17.44 -4.90 51.35
CA ARG A 50 -18.03 -3.54 51.54
C ARG A 50 -17.19 -2.69 52.52
N THR A 51 -16.59 -1.61 52.01
CA THR A 51 -16.36 -0.33 52.72
C THR A 51 -16.17 0.81 51.72
N GLN A 52 -17.09 1.77 51.73
CA GLN A 52 -16.90 3.16 51.35
C GLN A 52 -16.71 3.97 52.63
N SER A 53 -15.93 5.05 52.59
CA SER A 53 -16.28 6.28 53.31
C SER A 53 -15.39 7.46 52.89
N ALA A 54 -16.06 8.61 52.76
CA ALA A 54 -15.59 9.95 52.45
C ALA A 54 -15.25 10.76 53.73
N THR A 55 -14.54 11.87 53.54
CA THR A 55 -14.55 13.13 54.33
C THR A 55 -13.78 14.17 53.51
N GLU A 56 -14.41 15.09 52.77
CA GLU A 56 -14.84 16.45 53.17
C GLU A 56 -13.84 17.25 54.01
N LEU A 57 -13.40 18.40 53.48
CA LEU A 57 -13.60 19.71 54.13
C LEU A 57 -13.29 20.87 53.16
N ASN A 58 -14.13 21.90 53.26
CA ASN A 58 -14.25 23.09 52.43
C ASN A 58 -13.91 24.31 53.31
N ALA A 59 -13.21 25.32 52.78
CA ALA A 59 -13.00 26.60 53.47
C ALA A 59 -12.83 27.78 52.48
N ARG A 60 -13.95 28.23 51.92
CA ARG A 60 -14.49 29.61 52.06
C ARG A 60 -13.50 30.80 51.90
N ALA A 61 -13.65 31.57 50.81
CA ALA A 61 -13.71 33.06 50.83
C ALA A 61 -14.14 33.62 49.45
N MET A 62 -15.39 34.10 49.31
CA MET A 62 -15.79 35.54 49.21
C MET A 62 -15.65 36.13 47.77
N MET A 63 -16.70 36.21 46.95
CA MET A 63 -17.81 37.21 46.86
C MET A 63 -17.48 38.54 46.14
N SER A 64 -18.27 38.82 45.07
CA SER A 64 -18.94 40.11 44.71
C SER A 64 -18.06 41.31 44.28
N ALA A 65 -18.35 42.21 43.33
CA ALA A 65 -19.53 42.54 42.51
C ALA A 65 -19.18 43.56 41.39
N ARG A 66 -20.04 43.58 40.35
CA ARG A 66 -20.59 44.70 39.54
C ARG A 66 -19.67 45.74 38.88
N GLY A 67 -19.96 46.03 37.59
CA GLY A 67 -19.88 47.41 37.07
C GLY A 67 -19.62 47.60 35.57
N SER A 68 -20.70 47.61 34.78
CA SER A 68 -20.93 48.23 33.46
C SER A 68 -19.91 49.19 32.78
N LEU A 69 -19.86 49.01 31.44
CA LEU A 69 -19.80 50.00 30.33
C LEU A 69 -18.45 50.40 29.68
N ARG A 70 -18.35 49.95 28.41
CA ARG A 70 -18.03 50.68 27.16
C ARG A 70 -16.60 51.18 26.87
N ARG A 71 -16.08 50.57 25.79
CA ARG A 71 -15.58 51.20 24.54
C ARG A 71 -14.08 51.48 24.44
N GLY A 72 -13.40 50.52 23.79
CA GLY A 72 -12.75 50.78 22.51
C GLY A 72 -11.23 50.91 22.51
N ARG A 73 -10.62 50.07 21.65
CA ARG A 73 -9.31 50.13 20.99
C ARG A 73 -8.10 49.44 21.65
N SER A 74 -7.78 48.31 21.01
CA SER A 74 -6.46 47.79 20.60
C SER A 74 -5.41 47.49 21.67
N VAL A 75 -5.00 46.23 21.75
CA VAL A 75 -3.60 45.75 21.67
C VAL A 75 -3.57 44.22 21.59
N SER A 76 -2.64 43.75 20.75
CA SER A 76 -1.96 42.45 20.65
C SER A 76 -2.25 41.42 21.75
N THR A 77 -2.64 40.21 21.34
CA THR A 77 -2.41 38.99 22.11
C THR A 77 -1.57 38.04 21.28
N GLU A 78 -0.38 37.75 21.80
CA GLU A 78 0.47 36.65 21.40
C GLU A 78 -0.26 35.36 21.82
N ASP A 79 -0.86 34.66 20.87
CA ASP A 79 -1.36 33.30 21.10
C ASP A 79 -0.20 32.33 20.90
N ASP A 80 0.29 31.81 22.01
CA ASP A 80 1.19 30.67 22.10
C ASP A 80 0.40 29.41 21.67
N GLU A 81 0.12 29.29 20.37
CA GLU A 81 -0.45 28.08 19.78
C GLU A 81 0.62 26.99 19.76
N SER A 82 0.39 25.95 20.57
CA SER A 82 1.21 24.74 20.63
C SER A 82 1.47 24.14 19.23
N GLU A 83 2.69 23.66 19.01
CA GLU A 83 3.17 23.05 17.75
C GLU A 83 2.25 21.95 17.18
N ASP A 84 1.45 21.30 18.03
CA ASP A 84 0.52 20.24 17.63
C ASP A 84 -0.69 20.77 16.84
N ASP A 85 -1.25 21.95 17.15
CA ASP A 85 -2.43 22.49 16.45
C ASP A 85 -2.10 22.99 15.03
N LYS A 86 -0.89 23.55 14.85
CA LYS A 86 -0.35 23.87 13.51
C LYS A 86 -0.17 22.62 12.66
N GLY A 87 0.20 21.49 13.29
CA GLY A 87 0.29 20.19 12.65
C GLY A 87 -1.07 19.68 12.14
N HIS A 88 -2.14 19.85 12.93
CA HIS A 88 -3.49 19.44 12.54
C HIS A 88 -4.05 20.31 11.39
N GLN A 89 -3.84 21.62 11.43
CA GLN A 89 -4.26 22.50 10.33
C GLN A 89 -3.48 22.25 9.03
N LEU A 90 -2.18 21.96 9.11
CA LEU A 90 -1.36 21.58 7.96
C LEU A 90 -1.77 20.22 7.38
N ALA A 91 -2.06 19.24 8.25
CA ALA A 91 -2.57 17.94 7.83
C ALA A 91 -3.93 18.05 7.15
N ASN A 92 -4.84 18.88 7.65
CA ASN A 92 -6.13 19.15 7.01
C ASN A 92 -5.96 19.84 5.64
N LYS A 93 -4.97 20.73 5.49
CA LYS A 93 -4.64 21.35 4.19
C LYS A 93 -4.01 20.35 3.22
N LEU A 94 -3.16 19.43 3.69
CA LEU A 94 -2.58 18.35 2.89
C LEU A 94 -3.63 17.30 2.51
N ASP A 95 -4.56 16.98 3.40
CA ASP A 95 -5.70 16.10 3.13
C ASP A 95 -6.65 16.74 2.10
N ASN A 96 -6.88 18.05 2.19
CA ASN A 96 -7.61 18.79 1.15
C ASN A 96 -6.86 18.85 -0.19
N LEU A 97 -5.52 18.99 -0.18
CA LEU A 97 -4.70 18.96 -1.39
C LEU A 97 -4.65 17.54 -1.99
N ALA A 98 -4.53 16.50 -1.18
CA ALA A 98 -4.58 15.11 -1.60
C ALA A 98 -5.99 14.75 -2.10
N LYS A 99 -7.04 15.25 -1.46
CA LYS A 99 -8.41 15.19 -1.99
C LYS A 99 -8.54 16.00 -3.28
N LEU A 100 -7.89 17.14 -3.46
CA LEU A 100 -7.96 17.89 -4.72
C LEU A 100 -7.18 17.21 -5.86
N LEU A 101 -6.02 16.64 -5.54
CA LEU A 101 -5.12 15.95 -6.48
C LEU A 101 -5.58 14.53 -6.81
N PHE A 102 -6.28 13.86 -5.88
CA PHE A 102 -6.65 12.44 -5.97
C PHE A 102 -8.15 12.13 -5.76
N SER A 103 -8.99 13.07 -5.27
CA SER A 103 -10.46 12.91 -5.19
C SER A 103 -11.23 13.47 -6.39
N ARG A 104 -10.55 13.98 -7.42
CA ARG A 104 -11.18 14.14 -8.75
C ARG A 104 -11.78 12.82 -9.28
N VAL A 105 -11.44 11.68 -8.66
CA VAL A 105 -11.99 10.35 -8.94
C VAL A 105 -13.36 10.07 -8.27
N SER A 106 -13.81 10.89 -7.30
CA SER A 106 -15.03 10.60 -6.52
C SER A 106 -16.21 11.57 -6.74
N ALA A 107 -16.02 12.70 -7.42
CA ALA A 107 -17.08 13.70 -7.59
C ALA A 107 -18.14 13.35 -8.66
N ALA A 108 -17.98 12.25 -9.42
CA ALA A 108 -18.81 11.97 -10.60
C ALA A 108 -19.96 10.96 -10.41
N ARG A 109 -20.27 10.48 -9.19
CA ARG A 109 -21.26 9.38 -9.01
C ARG A 109 -22.35 9.59 -7.95
N GLY A 110 -22.73 10.83 -7.70
CA GLY A 110 -23.96 11.13 -6.95
C GLY A 110 -25.25 11.01 -7.77
N TYR A 111 -25.40 10.04 -8.69
CA TYR A 111 -26.68 9.81 -9.39
C TYR A 111 -26.81 8.35 -9.82
N LYS A 112 -27.38 7.54 -8.93
CA LYS A 112 -28.30 6.40 -9.15
C LYS A 112 -28.24 5.47 -7.93
N ASP A 113 -28.91 5.88 -6.86
CA ASP A 113 -29.78 4.95 -6.13
C ASP A 113 -30.74 5.77 -5.26
N GLN A 114 -31.99 5.87 -5.68
CA GLN A 114 -33.05 6.48 -4.88
C GLN A 114 -34.28 5.58 -4.99
N GLY A 115 -34.23 4.48 -4.23
CA GLY A 115 -35.41 3.83 -3.68
C GLY A 115 -35.83 4.59 -2.43
N ASP A 116 -37.09 4.99 -2.39
CA ASP A 116 -37.79 5.75 -1.34
C ASP A 116 -37.35 5.44 0.11
N ILE A 117 -37.14 6.50 0.91
CA ILE A 117 -37.75 6.70 2.23
C ILE A 117 -37.69 8.20 2.58
N LYS A 118 -38.86 8.80 2.76
CA LYS A 118 -39.08 10.17 3.24
C LYS A 118 -38.72 10.31 4.72
N ASN A 119 -37.96 11.35 5.09
CA ASN A 119 -38.33 12.38 6.06
C ASN A 119 -37.13 13.24 6.49
N GLY A 120 -37.31 14.55 6.55
CA GLY A 120 -36.45 15.46 7.33
C GLY A 120 -35.94 16.68 6.58
N ARG A 121 -36.72 17.77 6.62
CA ARG A 121 -36.33 19.14 6.23
C ARG A 121 -35.05 19.60 6.95
N TYR A 122 -34.08 20.11 6.19
CA TYR A 122 -33.32 21.32 6.55
C TYR A 122 -33.01 22.11 5.27
N THR A 123 -33.56 23.32 5.21
CA THR A 123 -33.34 24.32 4.18
C THR A 123 -31.99 25.02 4.39
N ALA A 124 -31.06 24.86 3.45
CA ALA A 124 -29.92 25.76 3.29
C ALA A 124 -29.93 26.30 1.86
N LEU A 125 -29.74 27.62 1.77
CA LEU A 125 -29.97 28.48 0.61
C LEU A 125 -29.17 28.05 -0.63
N ASN A 126 -29.90 28.02 -1.75
CA ASN A 126 -29.38 27.85 -3.10
C ASN A 126 -28.39 28.99 -3.46
N HIS A 127 -27.10 28.68 -3.50
CA HIS A 127 -26.21 29.28 -4.50
C HIS A 127 -26.01 28.26 -5.62
N GLY A 128 -26.58 28.56 -6.78
CA GLY A 128 -26.52 27.72 -7.98
C GLY A 128 -25.09 27.34 -8.31
N SER A 129 -24.78 26.06 -8.16
CA SER A 129 -23.46 25.51 -8.46
C SER A 129 -23.57 24.72 -9.76
N LYS A 130 -22.67 25.03 -10.70
CA LYS A 130 -22.44 24.35 -11.99
C LYS A 130 -21.94 22.90 -11.84
N ALA A 131 -22.42 22.17 -10.85
CA ALA A 131 -21.96 20.82 -10.54
C ALA A 131 -22.27 19.78 -11.65
N GLY A 132 -23.21 20.09 -12.55
CA GLY A 132 -23.61 19.21 -13.65
C GLY A 132 -22.68 19.25 -14.88
N GLU A 133 -22.07 20.40 -15.20
CA GLU A 133 -21.17 20.53 -16.37
C GLU A 133 -19.78 19.97 -16.05
N ASP A 134 -19.25 20.28 -14.86
CA ASP A 134 -17.91 19.85 -14.42
C ASP A 134 -17.77 18.32 -14.33
N GLY A 135 -18.85 17.62 -13.95
CA GLY A 135 -18.88 16.16 -13.86
C GLY A 135 -18.89 15.46 -15.23
N VAL A 136 -19.58 16.04 -16.21
CA VAL A 136 -19.62 15.51 -17.58
C VAL A 136 -18.28 15.73 -18.28
N GLU A 137 -17.69 16.92 -18.13
CA GLU A 137 -16.38 17.23 -18.71
C GLU A 137 -15.28 16.30 -18.18
N TYR A 138 -15.28 16.00 -16.88
CA TYR A 138 -14.33 15.06 -16.28
C TYR A 138 -14.44 13.66 -16.87
N VAL A 139 -15.66 13.11 -16.96
CA VAL A 139 -15.89 11.77 -17.51
C VAL A 139 -15.45 11.70 -18.98
N GLU A 140 -15.69 12.76 -19.76
CA GLU A 140 -15.19 12.85 -21.13
C GLU A 140 -13.67 12.92 -21.20
N MET A 141 -13.02 13.73 -20.36
CA MET A 141 -11.55 13.83 -20.30
C MET A 141 -10.91 12.49 -19.91
N GLU A 142 -11.47 11.79 -18.93
CA GLU A 142 -11.02 10.46 -18.53
C GLU A 142 -11.16 9.47 -19.69
N LYS A 143 -12.31 9.45 -20.36
CA LYS A 143 -12.55 8.60 -21.53
C LYS A 143 -11.53 8.89 -22.63
N ARG A 144 -11.32 10.15 -22.99
CA ARG A 144 -10.33 10.55 -24.02
C ARG A 144 -8.91 10.10 -23.65
N SER A 145 -8.53 10.24 -22.39
CA SER A 145 -7.21 9.85 -21.90
C SER A 145 -7.02 8.32 -21.93
N ARG A 146 -8.06 7.56 -21.58
CA ARG A 146 -8.09 6.09 -21.67
C ARG A 146 -8.08 5.58 -23.11
N ASP A 147 -8.83 6.22 -24.00
CA ASP A 147 -8.84 5.91 -25.44
C ASP A 147 -7.46 6.17 -26.06
N ARG A 148 -6.81 7.29 -25.70
CA ARG A 148 -5.43 7.58 -26.11
C ARG A 148 -4.45 6.51 -25.62
N ALA A 149 -4.52 6.15 -24.34
CA ALA A 149 -3.68 5.09 -23.78
C ALA A 149 -3.88 3.74 -24.50
N LEU A 150 -5.12 3.42 -24.89
CA LEU A 150 -5.43 2.22 -25.66
C LEU A 150 -4.80 2.26 -27.06
N SER A 151 -4.83 3.41 -27.75
CA SER A 151 -4.15 3.59 -29.03
C SER A 151 -2.64 3.38 -28.92
N ILE A 152 -2.00 3.98 -27.91
CA ILE A 152 -0.56 3.81 -27.65
C ILE A 152 -0.22 2.33 -27.39
N CYS A 153 -1.04 1.66 -26.57
CA CYS A 153 -0.85 0.24 -26.25
C CYS A 153 -0.97 -0.66 -27.51
N ARG A 154 -1.92 -0.38 -28.40
CA ARG A 154 -2.07 -1.11 -29.67
C ARG A 154 -0.87 -0.90 -30.58
N ASP A 155 -0.44 0.34 -30.77
CA ASP A 155 0.74 0.67 -31.58
C ASP A 155 2.02 0.00 -31.05
N TYR A 156 2.21 -0.02 -29.72
CA TYR A 156 3.31 -0.75 -29.08
C TYR A 156 3.26 -2.25 -29.35
N ILE A 157 2.08 -2.86 -29.21
CA ILE A 157 1.87 -4.30 -29.41
C ILE A 157 2.08 -4.70 -30.87
N GLU A 158 1.60 -3.90 -31.83
CA GLU A 158 1.81 -4.13 -33.27
C GLU A 158 3.30 -4.14 -33.63
N LYS A 159 4.08 -3.25 -33.03
CA LYS A 159 5.54 -3.17 -33.20
C LYS A 159 6.30 -4.28 -32.45
N THR A 160 5.68 -4.90 -31.44
CA THR A 160 6.31 -5.90 -30.56
C THR A 160 5.43 -7.16 -30.46
N PRO A 161 5.49 -8.09 -31.45
CA PRO A 161 4.49 -9.16 -31.64
C PRO A 161 4.51 -10.29 -30.57
N ARG A 162 5.17 -10.08 -29.44
CA ARG A 162 5.18 -10.99 -28.28
C ARG A 162 3.88 -10.95 -27.48
N PHE A 163 3.19 -9.82 -27.47
CA PHE A 163 2.00 -9.63 -26.65
C PHE A 163 0.76 -9.51 -27.53
N ALA A 164 -0.36 -10.07 -27.09
CA ALA A 164 -1.67 -9.85 -27.70
C ALA A 164 -2.58 -9.16 -26.68
N LEU A 165 -3.23 -8.06 -27.07
CA LEU A 165 -4.14 -7.34 -26.18
C LEU A 165 -5.38 -8.20 -25.87
N ILE A 166 -5.70 -8.37 -24.58
CA ILE A 166 -6.96 -9.01 -24.15
C ILE A 166 -7.99 -7.93 -23.85
N LYS A 167 -7.66 -7.00 -22.93
CA LYS A 167 -8.53 -5.87 -22.58
C LYS A 167 -7.77 -4.76 -21.87
N GLN A 168 -8.27 -3.54 -21.98
CA GLN A 168 -7.92 -2.46 -21.06
C GLN A 168 -8.65 -2.67 -19.72
N LEU A 169 -7.94 -2.50 -18.60
CA LEU A 169 -8.50 -2.63 -17.26
C LEU A 169 -9.06 -1.29 -16.76
N SER A 170 -9.89 -1.35 -15.72
CA SER A 170 -10.30 -0.18 -14.93
C SER A 170 -9.09 0.49 -14.27
N ASN A 171 -9.31 1.63 -13.60
CA ASN A 171 -8.25 2.30 -12.86
C ASN A 171 -7.98 1.53 -11.55
N ILE A 172 -7.22 0.44 -11.63
CA ILE A 172 -7.00 -0.47 -10.48
C ILE A 172 -6.10 0.14 -9.39
N GLY A 173 -5.45 1.27 -9.67
CA GLY A 173 -4.64 2.06 -8.74
C GLY A 173 -5.05 3.55 -8.73
N SER A 174 -4.54 4.30 -7.76
CA SER A 174 -4.94 5.71 -7.52
C SER A 174 -4.32 6.74 -8.45
N ARG A 175 -3.36 6.34 -9.30
CA ARG A 175 -2.64 7.27 -10.18
C ARG A 175 -3.45 7.46 -11.47
N VAL A 176 -3.88 8.69 -11.73
CA VAL A 176 -4.81 9.05 -12.82
C VAL A 176 -4.21 8.96 -14.22
N ASP A 177 -2.89 9.06 -14.35
CA ASP A 177 -2.15 8.98 -15.63
C ASP A 177 -1.46 7.62 -15.83
N LYS A 178 -1.79 6.62 -15.00
CA LYS A 178 -1.32 5.24 -15.14
C LYS A 178 -2.45 4.40 -15.72
N TYR A 179 -2.16 3.63 -16.76
CA TYR A 179 -3.14 2.80 -17.45
C TYR A 179 -2.70 1.34 -17.41
N TRP A 180 -3.65 0.44 -17.29
CA TRP A 180 -3.41 -0.98 -17.13
C TRP A 180 -4.13 -1.79 -18.20
N PHE A 181 -3.46 -2.80 -18.70
CA PHE A 181 -3.95 -3.69 -19.74
C PHE A 181 -3.66 -5.13 -19.35
N MET A 182 -4.62 -6.00 -19.62
CA MET A 182 -4.38 -7.43 -19.63
C MET A 182 -3.94 -7.83 -21.03
N VAL A 183 -2.78 -8.48 -21.13
CA VAL A 183 -2.22 -8.96 -22.39
C VAL A 183 -1.84 -10.42 -22.28
N ARG A 184 -1.85 -11.16 -23.39
CA ARG A 184 -1.35 -12.53 -23.47
C ARG A 184 0.07 -12.51 -24.02
N ASP A 185 1.02 -13.03 -23.25
CA ASP A 185 2.34 -13.39 -23.79
C ASP A 185 2.14 -14.61 -24.71
N THR A 186 2.32 -14.43 -26.02
CA THR A 186 2.08 -15.47 -27.03
C THR A 186 3.13 -16.56 -26.98
N SER A 187 4.35 -16.22 -26.54
CA SER A 187 5.46 -17.16 -26.42
C SER A 187 5.28 -18.08 -25.21
N LEU A 188 4.85 -17.51 -24.08
CA LEU A 188 4.64 -18.26 -22.83
C LEU A 188 3.21 -18.78 -22.66
N LYS A 189 2.27 -18.37 -23.52
CA LYS A 189 0.83 -18.68 -23.45
C LYS A 189 0.21 -18.35 -22.08
N THR A 190 0.60 -17.22 -21.52
CA THR A 190 0.18 -16.80 -20.18
C THR A 190 -0.19 -15.33 -20.15
N ASP A 191 -1.15 -14.98 -19.30
CA ASP A 191 -1.61 -13.60 -19.18
C ASP A 191 -0.64 -12.76 -18.33
N ARG A 192 -0.54 -11.48 -18.66
CA ARG A 192 0.36 -10.50 -18.06
C ARG A 192 -0.37 -9.19 -17.82
N LEU A 193 0.14 -8.44 -16.85
CA LEU A 193 -0.24 -7.05 -16.63
C LEU A 193 0.74 -6.17 -17.42
N LEU A 194 0.23 -5.45 -18.40
CA LEU A 194 0.94 -4.37 -19.07
C LEU A 194 0.49 -3.06 -18.46
N THR A 195 1.44 -2.23 -18.04
CA THR A 195 1.21 -0.89 -17.51
C THR A 195 1.81 0.13 -18.46
N LEU A 196 1.04 1.18 -18.74
CA LEU A 196 1.47 2.34 -19.52
C LEU A 196 1.40 3.59 -18.64
N VAL A 197 2.47 4.37 -18.60
CA VAL A 197 2.52 5.63 -17.84
C VAL A 197 3.39 6.64 -18.59
N PRO A 198 3.02 7.93 -18.68
CA PRO A 198 3.89 8.92 -19.28
C PRO A 198 5.19 9.04 -18.47
N LEU A 199 6.30 9.35 -19.15
CA LEU A 199 7.56 9.62 -18.49
C LEU A 199 7.40 10.79 -17.50
N ASN A 200 7.84 10.58 -16.26
CA ASN A 200 7.78 11.62 -15.25
C ASN A 200 8.80 12.72 -15.57
N ARG A 201 8.41 13.99 -15.41
CA ARG A 201 9.34 15.13 -15.53
C ARG A 201 10.49 15.09 -14.52
N ASN A 202 10.26 14.42 -13.39
CA ASN A 202 11.25 14.20 -12.35
C ASN A 202 12.06 12.92 -12.55
N CYS A 203 11.92 12.23 -13.70
CA CYS A 203 12.69 11.04 -14.00
C CYS A 203 14.18 11.39 -14.05
N PRO A 204 15.04 10.75 -13.24
CA PRO A 204 16.47 11.05 -13.20
C PRO A 204 17.25 10.43 -14.38
N LEU A 205 16.60 9.57 -15.16
CA LEU A 205 17.25 8.76 -16.19
C LEU A 205 17.10 9.37 -17.58
N SER A 206 18.17 9.30 -18.38
CA SER A 206 18.10 9.55 -19.82
C SER A 206 17.38 8.39 -20.50
N VAL A 207 16.34 8.70 -21.28
CA VAL A 207 15.60 7.70 -22.05
C VAL A 207 16.37 7.35 -23.32
N CYS A 208 16.95 6.15 -23.35
CA CYS A 208 17.64 5.62 -24.51
C CYS A 208 17.72 4.07 -24.44
N PRO A 209 18.07 3.38 -25.54
CA PRO A 209 18.16 1.93 -25.57
C PRO A 209 19.11 1.34 -24.51
N SER A 210 20.24 1.99 -24.22
CA SER A 210 21.16 1.49 -23.19
C SER A 210 20.57 1.56 -21.79
N THR A 211 19.86 2.64 -21.43
CA THR A 211 19.12 2.72 -20.15
C THR A 211 18.06 1.63 -20.07
N LYS A 212 17.32 1.38 -21.16
CA LYS A 212 16.34 0.30 -21.23
C LYS A 212 16.99 -1.05 -20.92
N ASP A 213 18.11 -1.37 -21.54
CA ASP A 213 18.81 -2.65 -21.32
C ASP A 213 19.34 -2.77 -19.89
N ILE A 214 19.88 -1.68 -19.33
CA ILE A 214 20.34 -1.64 -17.93
C ILE A 214 19.18 -1.89 -16.96
N LEU A 215 18.02 -1.25 -17.17
CA LEU A 215 16.84 -1.45 -16.34
C LEU A 215 16.30 -2.89 -16.41
N ASN A 216 16.21 -3.46 -17.61
CA ASN A 216 15.77 -4.85 -17.77
C ASN A 216 16.73 -5.83 -17.08
N ASN A 217 18.05 -5.64 -17.23
CA ASN A 217 19.05 -6.46 -16.54
C ASN A 217 19.00 -6.29 -15.01
N LEU A 218 18.74 -5.08 -14.51
CA LEU A 218 18.53 -4.83 -13.09
C LEU A 218 17.32 -5.61 -12.57
N PHE A 219 16.16 -5.50 -13.22
CA PHE A 219 14.96 -6.22 -12.75
C PHE A 219 15.12 -7.74 -12.82
N LEU A 220 15.85 -8.26 -13.82
CA LEU A 220 16.24 -9.68 -13.86
C LEU A 220 17.14 -10.09 -12.69
N ALA A 221 17.98 -9.18 -12.18
CA ALA A 221 18.84 -9.44 -11.03
C ALA A 221 18.11 -9.30 -9.68
N LEU A 222 17.03 -8.51 -9.59
CA LEU A 222 16.24 -8.31 -8.37
C LEU A 222 15.24 -9.45 -8.07
N GLN A 223 15.67 -10.70 -8.22
CA GLN A 223 14.86 -11.87 -7.90
C GLN A 223 14.90 -12.18 -6.41
N HIS A 224 13.73 -12.13 -5.77
CA HIS A 224 13.56 -12.44 -4.36
C HIS A 224 12.12 -12.92 -4.09
N PRO A 225 11.87 -13.84 -3.15
CA PRO A 225 10.52 -14.36 -2.91
C PRO A 225 9.47 -13.30 -2.59
N TYR A 226 9.91 -12.18 -2.01
CA TYR A 226 9.09 -11.05 -1.57
C TYR A 226 9.21 -9.81 -2.46
N ILE A 227 9.76 -9.96 -3.67
CA ILE A 227 9.75 -8.93 -4.71
C ILE A 227 8.87 -9.40 -5.86
N CYS A 228 7.98 -8.54 -6.34
CA CYS A 228 7.16 -8.80 -7.53
C CYS A 228 8.03 -8.60 -8.78
N PRO A 229 8.20 -9.62 -9.64
CA PRO A 229 9.04 -9.50 -10.82
C PRO A 229 8.53 -8.45 -11.81
N VAL A 230 9.46 -7.68 -12.39
CA VAL A 230 9.24 -6.89 -13.60
C VAL A 230 9.93 -7.61 -14.75
N PHE A 231 9.16 -8.06 -15.73
CA PHE A 231 9.68 -8.85 -16.86
C PHE A 231 10.25 -7.99 -17.97
N THR A 232 9.66 -6.80 -18.18
CA THR A 232 10.07 -5.92 -19.27
C THR A 232 9.80 -4.48 -18.88
N VAL A 233 10.76 -3.61 -19.21
CA VAL A 233 10.58 -2.16 -19.29
C VAL A 233 10.89 -1.71 -20.70
N ASP A 234 10.05 -0.84 -21.25
CA ASP A 234 10.24 -0.23 -22.55
C ASP A 234 9.93 1.26 -22.54
N PHE A 235 10.45 1.98 -23.53
CA PHE A 235 10.17 3.38 -23.78
C PHE A 235 9.57 3.54 -25.17
N VAL A 236 8.42 4.20 -25.25
CA VAL A 236 7.65 4.39 -26.48
C VAL A 236 7.41 5.87 -26.69
N GLU A 237 7.84 6.39 -27.83
CA GLU A 237 7.50 7.74 -28.26
C GLU A 237 6.13 7.75 -28.94
N TYR A 238 5.26 8.66 -28.53
CA TYR A 238 3.95 8.86 -29.14
C TYR A 238 3.56 10.34 -29.06
N GLU A 239 3.39 10.98 -30.22
CA GLU A 239 3.03 12.42 -30.34
C GLU A 239 3.91 13.32 -29.43
N ASP A 240 5.23 13.24 -29.62
CA ASP A 240 6.25 14.03 -28.91
C ASP A 240 6.29 13.83 -27.37
N GLN A 241 5.72 12.72 -26.90
CA GLN A 241 5.74 12.34 -25.50
C GLN A 241 6.24 10.90 -25.34
N THR A 242 7.24 10.73 -24.47
CA THR A 242 7.70 9.42 -24.04
C THR A 242 6.74 8.78 -23.06
N TYR A 243 6.41 7.52 -23.30
CA TYR A 243 5.71 6.61 -22.40
C TYR A 243 6.61 5.49 -21.94
N ILE A 244 6.40 5.04 -20.71
CA ILE A 244 7.01 3.85 -20.15
C ILE A 244 6.00 2.70 -20.25
N VAL A 245 6.43 1.58 -20.82
CA VAL A 245 5.70 0.32 -20.80
C VAL A 245 6.35 -0.64 -19.83
N LEU A 246 5.56 -1.24 -18.93
CA LEU A 246 6.03 -2.24 -17.97
C LEU A 246 5.21 -3.50 -18.11
N VAL A 247 5.86 -4.67 -18.11
CA VAL A 247 5.19 -5.96 -18.13
C VAL A 247 5.52 -6.75 -16.87
N GLN A 248 4.49 -7.22 -16.18
CA GLN A 248 4.56 -7.93 -14.90
C GLN A 248 3.63 -9.16 -14.90
N PRO A 249 3.78 -10.08 -13.94
CA PRO A 249 2.74 -11.08 -13.68
C PRO A 249 1.39 -10.40 -13.45
N ILE A 250 0.32 -10.99 -13.96
CA ILE A 250 -1.03 -10.57 -13.57
C ILE A 250 -1.34 -11.17 -12.19
N ASN A 251 -1.73 -10.31 -11.25
CA ASN A 251 -2.00 -10.70 -9.87
C ASN A 251 -3.44 -10.33 -9.51
N GLN A 252 -4.11 -11.19 -8.73
CA GLN A 252 -5.52 -11.04 -8.38
C GLN A 252 -5.73 -10.19 -7.10
N GLY A 253 -4.96 -9.12 -6.96
CA GLY A 253 -5.08 -8.17 -5.85
C GLY A 253 -3.78 -7.85 -5.10
N SER A 254 -3.87 -6.78 -4.35
CA SER A 254 -2.83 -6.20 -3.50
C SER A 254 -3.12 -6.46 -2.01
N LEU A 255 -2.17 -6.08 -1.15
CA LEU A 255 -2.37 -6.07 0.30
C LEU A 255 -3.50 -5.10 0.66
N LYS A 256 -3.67 -4.00 -0.07
CA LYS A 256 -4.79 -3.09 0.11
C LYS A 256 -6.14 -3.78 -0.17
N ASP A 257 -6.23 -4.53 -1.27
CA ASP A 257 -7.43 -5.33 -1.57
C ASP A 257 -7.75 -6.31 -0.42
N LEU A 258 -6.73 -6.92 0.18
CA LEU A 258 -6.89 -7.81 1.34
C LEU A 258 -7.39 -7.07 2.60
N ILE A 259 -6.81 -5.92 2.94
CA ILE A 259 -7.21 -5.08 4.09
C ILE A 259 -8.68 -4.66 3.96
N TYR A 260 -9.11 -4.30 2.75
CA TYR A 260 -10.46 -3.84 2.45
C TYR A 260 -11.43 -4.98 2.13
N SER A 261 -10.98 -6.24 2.22
CA SER A 261 -11.80 -7.43 1.94
C SER A 261 -12.43 -7.42 0.55
N ILE A 262 -11.69 -6.93 -0.44
CA ILE A 262 -12.12 -6.97 -1.85
C ILE A 262 -12.11 -8.42 -2.33
N GLU A 263 -13.22 -8.83 -2.95
CA GLU A 263 -13.36 -10.18 -3.48
C GLU A 263 -12.35 -10.44 -4.61
N ARG A 264 -11.90 -11.70 -4.74
CA ARG A 264 -10.83 -12.07 -5.69
C ARG A 264 -11.19 -11.85 -7.16
N ASN A 265 -12.47 -11.76 -7.50
CA ASN A 265 -12.98 -11.43 -8.84
C ASN A 265 -13.16 -9.92 -9.06
N CYS A 266 -13.09 -9.10 -8.01
CA CYS A 266 -13.27 -7.65 -8.05
C CYS A 266 -11.95 -6.86 -8.00
N TRP A 267 -10.79 -7.54 -7.98
CA TRP A 267 -9.48 -6.88 -7.91
C TRP A 267 -9.25 -5.86 -9.03
N ASN A 268 -9.85 -6.08 -10.19
CA ASN A 268 -9.74 -5.24 -11.37
C ASN A 268 -10.86 -4.20 -11.52
N GLU A 269 -11.64 -3.95 -10.47
CA GLU A 269 -12.57 -2.82 -10.40
C GLU A 269 -11.83 -1.50 -10.13
N ASP A 270 -12.51 -0.38 -10.38
CA ASP A 270 -11.96 0.95 -10.16
C ASP A 270 -11.59 1.19 -8.69
N TRP A 271 -10.40 1.76 -8.50
CA TRP A 271 -9.79 2.03 -7.20
C TRP A 271 -10.73 2.83 -6.28
N SER A 272 -11.44 3.84 -6.82
CA SER A 272 -12.36 4.65 -6.03
C SER A 272 -13.54 3.87 -5.50
N HIS A 273 -14.01 2.84 -6.21
CA HIS A 273 -15.08 1.97 -5.72
C HIS A 273 -14.56 0.99 -4.67
N LYS A 274 -13.40 0.37 -4.94
CA LYS A 274 -12.80 -0.63 -4.05
C LYS A 274 -12.51 -0.09 -2.65
N TYR A 275 -12.13 1.17 -2.54
CA TYR A 275 -11.65 1.76 -1.29
C TYR A 275 -12.53 2.92 -0.78
N ALA A 276 -13.81 2.94 -1.20
CA ALA A 276 -14.79 3.95 -0.78
C ALA A 276 -15.19 3.84 0.70
N SER A 277 -15.06 2.66 1.28
CA SER A 277 -15.47 2.35 2.66
C SER A 277 -14.28 1.84 3.49
N ARG A 278 -14.42 1.90 4.82
CA ARG A 278 -13.41 1.37 5.75
C ARG A 278 -13.29 -0.15 5.56
N GLY A 279 -12.06 -0.62 5.45
CA GLY A 279 -11.72 -2.04 5.41
C GLY A 279 -11.88 -2.74 6.76
N LYS A 280 -11.76 -4.07 6.75
CA LYS A 280 -11.86 -4.89 7.98
C LYS A 280 -10.55 -4.94 8.76
N GLY A 281 -9.43 -4.55 8.15
CA GLY A 281 -8.10 -4.82 8.70
C GLY A 281 -7.76 -6.32 8.62
N LEU A 282 -6.60 -6.68 9.17
CA LEU A 282 -6.03 -8.02 9.13
C LEU A 282 -5.88 -8.57 10.54
N THR A 283 -5.90 -9.90 10.67
CA THR A 283 -5.57 -10.55 11.94
C THR A 283 -4.10 -10.34 12.30
N LEU A 284 -3.78 -10.32 13.59
CA LEU A 284 -2.39 -10.15 14.06
C LEU A 284 -1.38 -11.10 13.37
N PRO A 285 -1.65 -12.42 13.18
CA PRO A 285 -0.73 -13.30 12.47
C PRO A 285 -0.50 -12.90 11.00
N GLN A 286 -1.52 -12.34 10.33
CA GLN A 286 -1.35 -11.80 8.97
C GLN A 286 -0.49 -10.54 8.98
N VAL A 287 -0.75 -9.61 9.91
CA VAL A 287 0.04 -8.38 10.11
C VAL A 287 1.52 -8.73 10.34
N GLN A 288 1.81 -9.65 11.27
CA GLN A 288 3.17 -10.07 11.58
C GLN A 288 3.87 -10.74 10.38
N ARG A 289 3.17 -11.67 9.71
CA ARG A 289 3.74 -12.37 8.55
C ARG A 289 4.02 -11.45 7.38
N MET A 290 3.06 -10.64 6.98
CA MET A 290 3.19 -9.74 5.83
C MET A 290 4.16 -8.61 6.14
N GLY A 291 4.11 -8.04 7.34
CA GLY A 291 5.10 -7.06 7.80
C GLY A 291 6.53 -7.60 7.74
N ARG A 292 6.76 -8.83 8.24
CA ARG A 292 8.08 -9.48 8.14
C ARG A 292 8.51 -9.68 6.69
N GLN A 293 7.65 -10.20 5.81
CA GLN A 293 7.96 -10.42 4.38
C GLN A 293 8.37 -9.11 3.69
N ILE A 294 7.71 -8.00 4.02
CA ILE A 294 8.02 -6.69 3.47
C ILE A 294 9.36 -6.17 3.99
N LEU A 295 9.64 -6.30 5.29
CA LEU A 295 10.93 -5.89 5.85
C LEU A 295 12.10 -6.67 5.22
N GLU A 296 11.94 -7.98 5.00
CA GLU A 296 12.93 -8.80 4.27
C GLU A 296 13.12 -8.32 2.82
N ALA A 297 12.05 -7.92 2.14
CA ALA A 297 12.15 -7.34 0.80
C ALA A 297 12.94 -6.03 0.80
N LEU A 298 12.74 -5.16 1.80
CA LEU A 298 13.46 -3.90 1.94
C LEU A 298 14.94 -4.13 2.27
N ILE A 299 15.26 -5.08 3.16
CA ILE A 299 16.65 -5.49 3.44
C ILE A 299 17.33 -6.00 2.17
N PHE A 300 16.67 -6.90 1.42
CA PHE A 300 17.22 -7.38 0.15
C PHE A 300 17.54 -6.22 -0.80
N LEU A 301 16.61 -5.27 -0.99
CA LEU A 301 16.84 -4.11 -1.86
C LEU A 301 18.02 -3.25 -1.38
N LYS A 302 18.13 -3.02 -0.07
CA LYS A 302 19.24 -2.30 0.54
C LYS A 302 20.58 -3.01 0.30
N GLU A 303 20.65 -4.32 0.52
CA GLU A 303 21.85 -5.14 0.25
C GLU A 303 22.25 -5.12 -1.24
N ARG A 304 21.26 -4.99 -2.13
CA ARG A 304 21.48 -4.85 -3.58
C ARG A 304 21.87 -3.43 -3.99
N GLY A 305 21.97 -2.49 -3.05
CA GLY A 305 22.27 -1.09 -3.35
C GLY A 305 21.15 -0.38 -4.09
N PHE A 306 19.90 -0.84 -3.99
CA PHE A 306 18.75 -0.12 -4.52
C PHE A 306 18.53 1.20 -3.75
N PRO A 307 18.04 2.29 -4.38
CA PRO A 307 17.72 3.53 -3.68
C PRO A 307 16.55 3.34 -2.70
N THR A 308 16.41 4.26 -1.74
CA THR A 308 15.33 4.21 -0.75
C THR A 308 13.96 4.10 -1.41
N VAL A 309 13.11 3.21 -0.89
CA VAL A 309 11.80 2.90 -1.47
C VAL A 309 10.78 3.97 -1.06
N THR A 310 10.61 5.01 -1.87
CA THR A 310 9.74 6.16 -1.57
C THR A 310 8.26 5.97 -1.92
N HIS A 311 7.90 4.82 -2.48
CA HIS A 311 6.57 4.50 -2.99
C HIS A 311 5.89 3.34 -2.22
N LEU A 312 6.43 2.96 -1.06
CA LEU A 312 5.89 1.87 -0.26
C LEU A 312 4.50 2.24 0.28
N HIS A 313 3.50 1.40 -0.05
CA HIS A 313 2.16 1.42 0.53
C HIS A 313 1.46 0.08 0.23
N SER A 314 0.36 -0.21 0.91
CA SER A 314 -0.40 -1.47 0.76
C SER A 314 -0.81 -1.78 -0.68
N GLY A 315 -1.17 -0.77 -1.47
CA GLY A 315 -1.51 -0.92 -2.89
C GLY A 315 -0.33 -1.31 -3.81
N ASN A 316 0.91 -1.12 -3.36
CA ASN A 316 2.14 -1.54 -4.06
C ASN A 316 2.72 -2.84 -3.49
N VAL A 317 1.93 -3.60 -2.73
CA VAL A 317 2.31 -4.95 -2.28
C VAL A 317 1.32 -5.93 -2.88
N VAL A 318 1.80 -6.82 -3.73
CA VAL A 318 1.00 -7.89 -4.35
C VAL A 318 0.82 -9.03 -3.36
N ILE A 319 -0.38 -9.61 -3.30
CA ILE A 319 -0.63 -10.85 -2.55
C ILE A 319 -0.78 -12.02 -3.52
N GLN A 320 0.07 -13.02 -3.37
CA GLN A 320 -0.01 -14.23 -4.19
C GLN A 320 0.22 -15.46 -3.30
N ASN A 321 -0.81 -16.30 -3.20
CA ASN A 321 -0.84 -17.50 -2.34
C ASN A 321 -0.51 -17.19 -0.86
N GLY A 322 -0.96 -16.04 -0.36
CA GLY A 322 -0.70 -15.60 1.02
C GLY A 322 0.69 -15.02 1.27
N VAL A 323 1.50 -14.85 0.21
CA VAL A 323 2.81 -14.21 0.27
C VAL A 323 2.71 -12.76 -0.21
N ALA A 324 3.21 -11.83 0.60
CA ALA A 324 3.36 -10.43 0.25
C ALA A 324 4.62 -10.21 -0.60
N ARG A 325 4.45 -9.55 -1.75
CA ARG A 325 5.53 -9.21 -2.69
C ARG A 325 5.52 -7.72 -2.97
N LEU A 326 6.59 -7.03 -2.62
CA LEU A 326 6.75 -5.61 -2.94
C LEU A 326 6.81 -5.42 -4.46
N ALA A 327 5.94 -4.56 -4.98
CA ALA A 327 5.83 -4.20 -6.38
C ALA A 327 6.07 -2.69 -6.56
N GLY A 328 6.10 -2.23 -7.80
CA GLY A 328 6.21 -0.80 -8.10
C GLY A 328 7.63 -0.26 -8.01
N LEU A 329 8.66 -1.11 -7.97
CA LEU A 329 10.08 -0.69 -7.84
C LEU A 329 10.51 0.30 -8.92
N GLU A 330 9.89 0.24 -10.10
CA GLU A 330 10.11 1.22 -11.16
C GLU A 330 9.82 2.66 -10.73
N ASN A 331 8.94 2.87 -9.75
CA ASN A 331 8.57 4.19 -9.27
C ASN A 331 9.78 4.94 -8.71
N THR A 332 10.61 4.26 -7.89
CA THR A 332 11.85 4.83 -7.34
C THR A 332 12.81 5.21 -8.47
N LEU A 333 12.95 4.36 -9.48
CA LEU A 333 13.91 4.59 -10.57
C LEU A 333 13.48 5.68 -11.56
N LEU A 334 12.18 5.83 -11.76
CA LEU A 334 11.58 6.70 -12.78
C LEU A 334 10.99 8.00 -12.19
N GLY A 335 11.34 8.32 -10.95
CA GLY A 335 10.97 9.59 -10.30
C GLY A 335 9.49 9.70 -9.92
N PHE A 336 8.78 8.59 -9.80
CA PHE A 336 7.40 8.59 -9.36
C PHE A 336 7.27 8.47 -7.84
N THR A 337 6.27 9.15 -7.28
CA THR A 337 5.94 9.11 -5.87
C THR A 337 4.56 8.49 -5.63
N SER A 338 4.29 8.09 -4.38
CA SER A 338 2.98 7.61 -3.94
C SER A 338 2.07 8.76 -3.51
N ARG A 339 0.78 8.50 -3.34
CA ARG A 339 -0.18 9.49 -2.83
C ARG A 339 0.13 9.96 -1.42
N ILE A 340 0.69 9.09 -0.58
CA ILE A 340 1.04 9.41 0.82
C ILE A 340 2.37 10.17 0.93
N HIS A 341 3.16 10.21 -0.15
CA HIS A 341 4.50 10.77 -0.13
C HIS A 341 4.55 12.20 0.43
N PRO A 342 3.67 13.16 0.05
CA PRO A 342 3.69 14.50 0.66
C PRO A 342 3.46 14.51 2.18
N ILE A 343 2.66 13.58 2.69
CA ILE A 343 2.37 13.44 4.13
C ILE A 343 3.63 12.90 4.83
N VAL A 344 4.19 11.82 4.29
CA VAL A 344 5.39 11.16 4.83
C VAL A 344 6.58 12.11 4.85
N THR A 345 6.77 12.90 3.80
CA THR A 345 7.95 13.77 3.70
C THR A 345 7.79 15.11 4.41
N SER A 346 6.60 15.44 4.91
CA SER A 346 6.32 16.75 5.54
C SER A 346 7.16 17.07 6.78
N ARG A 347 7.67 16.04 7.47
CA ARG A 347 8.49 16.17 8.68
C ARG A 347 9.89 15.59 8.56
N LEU A 348 10.24 15.01 7.41
CA LEU A 348 11.53 14.36 7.21
C LEU A 348 12.56 15.35 6.67
N THR A 349 13.75 15.33 7.24
CA THR A 349 14.92 16.07 6.76
C THR A 349 15.81 15.20 5.85
N GLN A 350 15.72 13.88 5.99
CA GLN A 350 16.50 12.91 5.24
C GLN A 350 15.58 11.93 4.50
N SER A 351 15.96 11.60 3.26
CA SER A 351 15.21 10.65 2.43
C SER A 351 15.34 9.20 2.91
N SER A 352 16.39 8.87 3.67
CA SER A 352 16.70 7.52 4.17
C SER A 352 15.64 6.92 5.09
N SER A 353 14.76 7.74 5.67
CA SER A 353 13.71 7.29 6.59
C SER A 353 12.33 7.18 5.93
N ILE A 354 12.20 7.50 4.65
CA ILE A 354 10.89 7.52 3.96
C ILE A 354 10.27 6.12 3.95
N ASP A 355 11.05 5.07 3.67
CA ASP A 355 10.55 3.70 3.63
C ASP A 355 10.13 3.18 5.02
N ILE A 356 10.83 3.58 6.08
CA ILE A 356 10.48 3.31 7.48
C ILE A 356 9.13 3.93 7.84
N ILE A 357 8.92 5.20 7.52
CA ILE A 357 7.66 5.90 7.80
C ILE A 357 6.52 5.32 6.94
N CYS A 358 6.76 5.06 5.65
CA CYS A 358 5.79 4.38 4.78
C CYS A 358 5.41 2.99 5.32
N PHE A 359 6.37 2.25 5.90
CA PHE A 359 6.11 0.96 6.53
C PHE A 359 5.19 1.12 7.75
N GLY A 360 5.41 2.13 8.59
CA GLY A 360 4.51 2.47 9.70
C GLY A 360 3.09 2.79 9.25
N HIS A 361 2.93 3.59 8.19
CA HIS A 361 1.63 3.89 7.58
C HIS A 361 0.90 2.63 7.12
N MET A 362 1.61 1.73 6.43
CA MET A 362 1.04 0.46 5.97
C MET A 362 0.71 -0.48 7.14
N LEU A 363 1.53 -0.51 8.19
CA LEU A 363 1.29 -1.31 9.38
C LEU A 363 0.04 -0.85 10.13
N PHE A 364 -0.16 0.47 10.23
CA PHE A 364 -1.39 1.04 10.74
C PHE A 364 -2.59 0.64 9.88
N GLU A 365 -2.51 0.80 8.56
CA GLU A 365 -3.60 0.46 7.63
C GLU A 365 -3.99 -1.01 7.73
N MET A 366 -2.99 -1.91 7.85
CA MET A 366 -3.22 -3.34 8.07
C MET A 366 -4.06 -3.62 9.32
N CYS A 367 -3.94 -2.80 10.37
CA CYS A 367 -4.68 -3.00 11.62
C CYS A 367 -6.02 -2.26 11.63
N ALA A 368 -6.04 -1.02 11.14
CA ALA A 368 -7.18 -0.10 11.27
C ALA A 368 -8.22 -0.25 10.15
N GLY A 369 -7.81 -0.75 8.97
CA GLY A 369 -8.66 -0.82 7.79
C GLY A 369 -8.81 0.53 7.05
N TYR A 370 -7.98 1.52 7.36
CA TYR A 370 -7.96 2.81 6.68
C TYR A 370 -6.55 3.44 6.71
N GLU A 371 -6.29 4.37 5.80
CA GLU A 371 -4.98 5.03 5.68
C GLU A 371 -4.85 6.21 6.64
N LEU A 372 -3.63 6.46 7.12
CA LEU A 372 -3.32 7.70 7.82
C LEU A 372 -3.27 8.87 6.84
N CYS A 373 -3.92 9.98 7.22
CA CYS A 373 -3.81 11.27 6.53
C CYS A 373 -2.80 12.23 7.21
N THR A 374 -2.13 11.77 8.26
CA THR A 374 -1.18 12.53 9.08
C THR A 374 0.18 11.84 9.09
N PHE A 375 1.26 12.58 9.41
CA PHE A 375 2.61 11.99 9.46
C PHE A 375 2.69 10.77 10.39
N ARG A 376 2.06 10.86 11.57
CA ARG A 376 1.98 9.80 12.60
C ARG A 376 0.52 9.63 13.08
N PRO A 377 0.14 8.47 13.63
CA PRO A 377 -1.19 8.28 14.20
C PRO A 377 -1.42 9.16 15.43
N SER A 378 -2.63 9.70 15.58
CA SER A 378 -3.10 10.39 16.79
C SER A 378 -3.52 9.39 17.88
N ALA A 379 -3.73 9.87 19.11
CA ALA A 379 -4.24 9.03 20.20
C ALA A 379 -5.59 8.36 19.84
N THR A 380 -6.48 9.09 19.16
CA THR A 380 -7.76 8.54 18.66
C THR A 380 -7.52 7.42 17.65
N GLN A 381 -6.61 7.62 16.69
CA GLN A 381 -6.28 6.60 15.70
C GLN A 381 -5.60 5.38 16.33
N LEU A 382 -4.78 5.56 17.36
CA LEU A 382 -4.20 4.44 18.11
C LEU A 382 -5.26 3.66 18.90
N SER A 383 -6.29 4.33 19.42
CA SER A 383 -7.41 3.65 20.10
C SER A 383 -8.22 2.74 19.15
N ASP A 384 -8.29 3.07 17.85
CA ASP A 384 -8.96 2.21 16.85
C ASP A 384 -8.26 0.85 16.65
N ILE A 385 -7.01 0.72 17.11
CA ILE A 385 -6.20 -0.50 16.97
C ILE A 385 -5.75 -1.04 18.33
N GLU A 386 -6.45 -0.70 19.42
CA GLU A 386 -6.11 -1.10 20.81
C GLU A 386 -6.01 -2.62 21.01
N ILE A 387 -6.69 -3.40 20.16
CA ILE A 387 -6.62 -4.86 20.15
C ILE A 387 -5.24 -5.41 19.71
N TYR A 388 -4.36 -4.54 19.21
CA TYR A 388 -2.99 -4.84 18.78
C TYR A 388 -1.95 -4.08 19.64
N PRO A 389 -1.87 -4.30 20.96
CA PRO A 389 -0.98 -3.54 21.84
C PRO A 389 0.51 -3.64 21.45
N GLN A 390 0.94 -4.77 20.89
CA GLN A 390 2.29 -4.95 20.37
C GLN A 390 2.57 -4.16 19.09
N VAL A 391 1.54 -3.91 18.27
CA VAL A 391 1.67 -3.08 17.06
C VAL A 391 1.70 -1.62 17.45
N ILE A 392 0.88 -1.18 18.42
CA ILE A 392 0.91 0.20 18.94
C ILE A 392 2.31 0.57 19.42
N ARG A 393 2.90 -0.24 20.31
CA ARG A 393 4.28 -0.02 20.79
C ARG A 393 5.32 0.04 19.66
N PHE A 394 5.08 -0.72 18.61
CA PHE A 394 5.98 -0.75 17.46
C PHE A 394 5.78 0.45 16.53
N LEU A 395 4.56 0.98 16.38
CA LEU A 395 4.31 2.24 15.70
C LEU A 395 4.95 3.40 16.48
N GLU A 396 4.86 3.40 17.81
CA GLU A 396 5.57 4.38 18.66
C GLU A 396 7.08 4.37 18.38
N LEU A 397 7.70 3.19 18.24
CA LEU A 397 9.10 3.05 17.83
C LEU A 397 9.37 3.61 16.43
N ILE A 398 8.52 3.30 15.43
CA ILE A 398 8.71 3.77 14.04
C ILE A 398 8.65 5.31 13.95
N PHE A 399 7.68 5.91 14.64
CA PHE A 399 7.43 7.36 14.55
C PHE A 399 8.21 8.17 15.60
N ALA A 400 8.99 7.53 16.46
CA ALA A 400 9.92 8.20 17.37
C ALA A 400 11.16 8.66 16.59
N GLU A 401 11.44 9.96 16.67
CA GLU A 401 12.68 10.56 16.17
C GLU A 401 13.61 10.82 17.35
N SER A 402 14.82 10.26 17.32
CA SER A 402 15.87 10.47 18.32
C SER A 402 17.12 11.01 17.64
N ASP A 403 17.63 12.16 18.08
CA ASP A 403 18.82 12.81 17.51
C ASP A 403 18.77 12.98 15.98
N ASN A 404 17.58 13.32 15.43
CA ASN A 404 17.28 13.39 13.99
C ASN A 404 17.41 12.07 13.22
N HIS A 405 17.33 10.93 13.92
CA HIS A 405 17.35 9.60 13.33
C HIS A 405 16.07 8.84 13.68
N PHE A 406 15.61 8.04 12.72
CA PHE A 406 14.53 7.06 12.89
C PHE A 406 15.14 5.66 12.94
N ALA A 407 14.41 4.71 13.52
CA ALA A 407 14.84 3.31 13.58
C ALA A 407 15.18 2.74 12.20
N SER A 408 16.24 1.96 12.09
CA SER A 408 16.65 1.34 10.82
C SER A 408 15.76 0.13 10.46
N ILE A 409 15.70 -0.24 9.17
CA ILE A 409 14.96 -1.46 8.73
C ILE A 409 15.51 -2.70 9.45
N GLU A 410 16.82 -2.76 9.69
CA GLU A 410 17.47 -3.84 10.43
C GLU A 410 16.96 -3.92 11.88
N GLU A 411 16.84 -2.79 12.57
CA GLU A 411 16.26 -2.71 13.92
C GLU A 411 14.80 -3.15 13.93
N LEU A 412 14.02 -2.71 12.94
CA LEU A 412 12.62 -3.12 12.77
C LEU A 412 12.51 -4.64 12.56
N LEU A 413 13.42 -5.24 11.80
CA LEU A 413 13.41 -6.68 11.48
C LEU A 413 13.66 -7.56 12.71
N ILE A 414 14.59 -7.15 13.59
CA ILE A 414 14.97 -7.90 14.80
C ILE A 414 14.06 -7.63 16.00
N HIS A 415 13.09 -6.71 15.87
CA HIS A 415 12.12 -6.43 16.90
C HIS A 415 11.21 -7.63 17.19
N ASP A 416 10.76 -7.76 18.43
CA ASP A 416 9.95 -8.88 18.96
C ASP A 416 8.66 -9.15 18.17
N LEU A 417 8.11 -8.12 17.52
CA LEU A 417 6.94 -8.25 16.65
C LEU A 417 7.20 -9.18 15.45
N PHE A 418 8.45 -9.25 14.96
CA PHE A 418 8.81 -9.89 13.70
C PHE A 418 9.90 -10.95 13.80
N ARG A 419 10.85 -10.84 14.75
CA ARG A 419 12.06 -11.69 14.80
C ARG A 419 11.78 -13.20 14.79
N ASN A 420 10.69 -13.61 15.44
CA ASN A 420 10.29 -15.02 15.60
C ASN A 420 9.33 -15.52 14.52
N ILE A 421 9.02 -14.70 13.51
CA ILE A 421 8.13 -15.10 12.42
C ILE A 421 8.92 -15.93 11.42
N ASP A 422 8.57 -17.22 11.35
CA ASP A 422 9.17 -18.15 10.40
C ASP A 422 8.64 -17.94 8.98
N LEU A 423 9.59 -17.75 8.06
CA LEU A 423 9.36 -17.46 6.66
C LEU A 423 9.82 -18.63 5.80
N ARG A 424 8.86 -19.48 5.42
CA ARG A 424 9.13 -20.70 4.66
C ARG A 424 9.82 -20.43 3.33
N GLU A 425 9.46 -19.33 2.66
CA GLU A 425 10.02 -18.99 1.34
C GLU A 425 11.51 -18.64 1.42
N MET A 426 12.00 -18.19 2.57
CA MET A 426 13.41 -17.88 2.80
C MET A 426 14.28 -19.13 3.02
N ARG A 427 13.67 -20.30 3.27
CA ARG A 427 14.40 -21.56 3.47
C ARG A 427 14.87 -22.19 2.15
N CYS A 428 14.36 -21.72 1.01
CA CYS A 428 14.71 -22.27 -0.29
C CYS A 428 16.16 -21.91 -0.67
N ALA A 429 16.97 -22.92 -1.01
CA ALA A 429 18.37 -22.75 -1.38
C ALA A 429 18.58 -21.79 -2.57
N ALA A 430 17.62 -21.68 -3.50
CA ALA A 430 17.72 -20.73 -4.62
C ALA A 430 17.79 -19.26 -4.14
N VAL A 431 17.21 -18.93 -2.98
CA VAL A 431 17.20 -17.59 -2.39
C VAL A 431 18.54 -17.28 -1.70
N THR A 432 19.22 -18.30 -1.19
CA THR A 432 20.49 -18.17 -0.47
C THR A 432 21.72 -18.39 -1.36
N VAL A 433 21.59 -19.13 -2.47
CA VAL A 433 22.72 -19.59 -3.31
C VAL A 433 22.83 -18.81 -4.62
N PHE A 434 21.73 -18.35 -5.22
CA PHE A 434 21.77 -17.66 -6.51
C PHE A 434 21.40 -16.18 -6.37
N ARG A 435 22.42 -15.34 -6.14
CA ARG A 435 22.30 -13.88 -6.17
C ARG A 435 23.13 -13.33 -7.34
N PRO A 436 22.53 -13.06 -8.52
CA PRO A 436 23.27 -12.56 -9.67
C PRO A 436 24.02 -11.28 -9.31
N THR A 437 25.34 -11.23 -9.49
CA THR A 437 26.11 -10.00 -9.25
C THR A 437 25.60 -8.87 -10.15
N LEU A 438 25.43 -7.67 -9.58
CA LEU A 438 25.04 -6.51 -10.38
C LEU A 438 26.21 -6.09 -11.27
N THR A 439 25.93 -5.76 -12.53
CA THR A 439 26.96 -5.26 -13.44
C THR A 439 27.42 -3.85 -13.02
N PRO A 440 28.64 -3.43 -13.38
CA PRO A 440 29.11 -2.06 -13.09
C PRO A 440 28.17 -0.98 -13.61
N SER A 441 27.55 -1.18 -14.78
CA SER A 441 26.57 -0.25 -15.35
C SER A 441 25.31 -0.12 -14.49
N ILE A 442 24.83 -1.24 -13.92
CA ILE A 442 23.70 -1.21 -12.99
C ILE A 442 24.10 -0.45 -11.71
N MET A 443 25.24 -0.78 -11.11
CA MET A 443 25.70 -0.11 -9.89
C MET A 443 25.84 1.40 -10.10
N SER A 444 26.47 1.81 -11.21
CA SER A 444 26.63 3.23 -11.58
C SER A 444 25.29 3.94 -11.75
N LEU A 445 24.28 3.27 -12.33
CA LEU A 445 22.93 3.83 -12.47
C LEU A 445 22.27 4.05 -11.09
N LEU A 446 22.31 3.03 -10.22
CA LEU A 446 21.72 3.13 -8.88
C LEU A 446 22.40 4.22 -8.03
N ASP A 447 23.73 4.31 -8.08
CA ASP A 447 24.48 5.33 -7.35
C ASP A 447 24.22 6.74 -7.90
N GLY A 448 24.00 6.87 -9.22
CA GLY A 448 23.57 8.13 -9.84
C GLY A 448 22.25 8.63 -9.26
N ILE A 449 21.25 7.75 -9.16
CA ILE A 449 19.94 8.07 -8.59
C ILE A 449 20.08 8.47 -7.11
N LYS A 450 20.83 7.69 -6.31
CA LYS A 450 21.05 7.99 -4.88
C LYS A 450 21.70 9.36 -4.65
N ARG A 451 22.69 9.73 -5.46
CA ARG A 451 23.34 11.05 -5.37
C ARG A 451 22.35 12.19 -5.63
N GLN A 452 21.48 12.02 -6.61
CA GLN A 452 20.44 13.01 -6.92
C GLN A 452 19.40 13.11 -5.80
N ASP A 453 19.02 12.00 -5.19
CA ASP A 453 18.08 11.98 -4.06
C ASP A 453 18.68 12.56 -2.78
N ALA A 454 19.98 12.37 -2.53
CA ALA A 454 20.69 13.00 -1.42
C ALA A 454 20.84 14.52 -1.60
N GLY A 455 20.97 14.98 -2.85
CA GLY A 455 21.06 16.41 -3.19
C GLY A 455 19.74 17.18 -3.06
N LYS A 456 18.60 16.48 -2.95
CA LYS A 456 17.31 17.12 -2.66
C LYS A 456 17.28 17.50 -1.18
N SER A 457 17.65 18.73 -0.86
CA SER A 457 17.41 19.29 0.47
C SER A 457 15.90 19.35 0.71
N TRP A 458 15.40 18.48 1.58
CA TRP A 458 14.03 18.55 2.07
C TRP A 458 13.99 19.64 3.14
N HIS A 459 13.96 20.89 2.70
CA HIS A 459 13.74 22.00 3.62
C HIS A 459 12.41 21.75 4.33
N LYS A 460 12.42 21.75 5.68
CA LYS A 460 11.18 21.85 6.48
C LYS A 460 10.42 23.04 5.90
N THR A 461 9.34 22.79 5.17
CA THR A 461 8.65 23.82 4.41
C THR A 461 8.18 24.91 5.37
N ARG A 462 8.93 26.02 5.43
CA ARG A 462 8.47 27.25 6.06
C ARG A 462 7.48 27.90 5.09
N SER A 463 6.25 28.05 5.54
CA SER A 463 5.17 28.87 4.96
C SER A 463 4.81 28.63 3.49
N ILE A 464 3.58 28.18 3.27
CA ILE A 464 2.92 28.21 1.97
C ILE A 464 2.60 29.68 1.63
N SER A 465 3.52 30.35 0.98
CA SER A 465 3.26 31.64 0.30
C SER A 465 3.76 31.69 -1.15
N ASP A 466 4.59 30.73 -1.59
CA ASP A 466 5.25 30.82 -2.92
C ASP A 466 4.78 29.81 -3.98
N VAL A 467 3.69 29.06 -3.75
CA VAL A 467 3.14 28.10 -4.75
C VAL A 467 1.98 28.69 -5.59
N HIS A 468 1.86 30.02 -5.60
CA HIS A 468 0.88 30.72 -6.43
C HIS A 468 1.57 31.69 -7.39
N LEU A 469 2.43 31.22 -8.30
CA LEU A 469 2.68 31.97 -9.55
C LEU A 469 3.44 31.23 -10.67
N THR A 470 3.06 30.01 -11.09
CA THR A 470 3.51 29.50 -12.41
C THR A 470 2.51 28.49 -12.99
N ARG A 471 1.32 28.99 -13.32
CA ARG A 471 0.45 28.42 -14.36
C ARG A 471 -0.25 29.55 -15.10
N ARG A 472 0.45 30.14 -16.07
CA ARG A 472 -0.17 30.75 -17.24
C ARG A 472 0.60 30.25 -18.46
N PHE A 473 -0.19 29.84 -19.45
CA PHE A 473 0.11 29.22 -20.75
C PHE A 473 0.19 27.69 -20.72
#